data_AF-A0A2M7PM23-F1
#
_entry.id   AF-A0A2M7PM23-F1
#
_cell.length_a   1.000
_cell.length_b   1.000
_cell.length_c   1.000
_cell.angle_alpha   90.00
_cell.angle_beta   90.00
_cell.angle_gamma   90.00
#
_symmetry.space_group_name_H-M   'P 1'
#
loop_
_entity.id
_entity.type
_entity.pdbx_description
1 polymer ?
#
loop_
_entity_poly.entity_id
_entity_poly.type
_entity_poly.pdbx_seq_one_letter_code
_entity_poly.pdbx_strand_id
1 'polypeptide(L)'
;MTTVKQFAFNPFQVNTYILSDSTGECAIIDPGMNDPLEEEEFSSYIKAQGLKPVLLLNTHTHIDHIAGNDYVQKTYHLPLHAHIESEVFLREAMTHATIFGINLKQVTPIKHFLTEGGQIA
;
A
#
# COMPACT_ATOMS: atom_id res chain seq x y z
N MET A 1 -10.62 -19.98 -2.78
CA MET A 1 -11.46 -19.07 -1.95
C MET A 1 -10.67 -17.79 -1.79
N THR A 2 -11.31 -16.65 -1.96
CA THR A 2 -10.65 -15.34 -1.83
C THR A 2 -11.06 -14.70 -0.52
N THR A 3 -10.10 -14.12 0.20
CA THR A 3 -10.29 -13.48 1.49
C THR A 3 -9.83 -12.03 1.41
N VAL A 4 -10.60 -11.13 2.03
CA VAL A 4 -10.24 -9.72 2.16
C VAL A 4 -10.06 -9.42 3.64
N LYS A 5 -8.86 -9.00 4.02
CA LYS A 5 -8.58 -8.40 5.32
C LYS A 5 -8.46 -6.90 5.15
N GLN A 6 -9.17 -6.17 6.01
CA GLN A 6 -9.10 -4.71 6.11
C GLN A 6 -8.42 -4.31 7.42
N PHE A 7 -7.64 -3.25 7.34
CA PHE A 7 -7.12 -2.47 8.45
C PHE A 7 -7.56 -1.01 8.26
N ALA A 8 -7.80 -0.30 9.36
CA ALA A 8 -7.98 1.14 9.34
C ALA A 8 -6.71 1.75 9.94
N PHE A 9 -5.92 2.42 9.12
CA PHE A 9 -4.64 3.00 9.52
C PHE A 9 -4.65 4.51 9.39
N ASN A 10 -3.66 5.11 10.02
CA ASN A 10 -3.36 6.53 10.07
C ASN A 10 -4.51 7.39 10.66
N PRO A 11 -4.27 8.69 10.90
CA PRO A 11 -5.29 9.58 11.45
C PRO A 11 -6.56 9.74 10.59
N PHE A 12 -6.50 9.43 9.29
CA PHE A 12 -7.66 9.45 8.39
C PHE A 12 -8.47 8.15 8.44
N GLN A 13 -7.98 7.11 9.13
CA GLN A 13 -8.60 5.79 9.17
C GLN A 13 -8.81 5.20 7.78
N VAL A 14 -7.84 5.42 6.88
CA VAL A 14 -7.86 4.86 5.53
C VAL A 14 -7.82 3.35 5.59
N ASN A 15 -8.58 2.74 4.69
CA ASN A 15 -8.62 1.30 4.58
C ASN A 15 -7.42 0.78 3.79
N THR A 16 -6.56 0.03 4.46
CA THR A 16 -5.55 -0.82 3.83
C THR A 16 -6.11 -2.23 3.69
N TYR A 17 -5.95 -2.83 2.51
CA TYR A 17 -6.46 -4.17 2.24
C TYR A 17 -5.34 -5.17 1.96
N ILE A 18 -5.55 -6.38 2.44
CA ILE A 18 -4.85 -7.58 1.99
C ILE A 18 -5.89 -8.48 1.31
N LEU A 19 -5.72 -8.68 0.01
CA LEU A 19 -6.52 -9.61 -0.78
C LEU A 19 -5.70 -10.89 -0.98
N SER A 20 -6.15 -12.01 -0.42
CA SER A 20 -5.46 -13.29 -0.55
C SER A 20 -6.34 -14.37 -1.16
N ASP A 21 -5.71 -15.39 -1.72
CA ASP A 21 -6.41 -16.58 -2.21
C ASP A 21 -5.94 -17.87 -1.51
N SER A 22 -6.41 -19.01 -2.00
CA SER A 22 -6.08 -20.33 -1.43
C SER A 22 -4.64 -20.79 -1.66
N THR A 23 -3.87 -20.11 -2.50
CA THR A 23 -2.43 -20.38 -2.68
C THR A 23 -1.60 -19.79 -1.54
N GLY A 24 -2.16 -18.85 -0.79
CA GLY A 24 -1.46 -18.05 0.22
C GLY A 24 -0.80 -16.81 -0.36
N GLU A 25 -0.82 -16.63 -1.68
CA GLU A 25 -0.40 -15.36 -2.29
C GLU A 25 -1.38 -14.24 -1.97
N CYS A 26 -0.87 -13.02 -1.83
CA CYS A 26 -1.71 -11.87 -1.56
C CYS A 26 -1.24 -10.59 -2.26
N ALA A 27 -2.23 -9.75 -2.58
CA ALA A 27 -2.05 -8.37 -2.98
C ALA A 27 -2.26 -7.44 -1.78
N ILE A 28 -1.40 -6.44 -1.68
CA ILE A 28 -1.47 -5.34 -0.72
C ILE A 28 -2.01 -4.12 -1.47
N ILE A 29 -3.08 -3.53 -0.97
CA ILE A 29 -3.76 -2.41 -1.62
C ILE A 29 -3.83 -1.25 -0.62
N ASP A 30 -3.36 -0.09 -1.06
CA ASP A 30 -3.36 1.17 -0.29
C ASP A 30 -2.76 1.05 1.12
N PRO A 31 -1.46 0.68 1.25
CA PRO A 31 -0.82 0.60 2.57
C PRO A 31 -0.70 2.00 3.19
N GLY A 32 -1.54 2.25 4.18
CA GLY A 32 -1.69 3.53 4.86
C GLY A 32 -0.96 3.62 6.19
N MET A 33 -0.16 2.60 6.57
CA MET A 33 0.57 2.56 7.85
C MET A 33 1.43 3.82 8.03
N ASN A 34 1.21 4.54 9.12
CA ASN A 34 1.82 5.82 9.45
C ASN A 34 2.90 5.70 10.53
N ASP A 35 2.90 4.64 11.32
CA ASP A 35 3.86 4.43 12.40
C ASP A 35 4.30 2.96 12.56
N PRO A 36 5.35 2.67 13.35
CA PRO A 36 5.86 1.32 13.51
C PRO A 36 4.87 0.31 14.13
N LEU A 37 3.87 0.76 14.89
CA LEU A 37 2.86 -0.13 15.47
C LEU A 37 1.89 -0.62 14.39
N GLU A 38 1.48 0.27 13.49
CA GLU A 38 0.66 -0.09 12.33
C GLU A 38 1.45 -0.99 11.35
N GLU A 39 2.74 -0.69 11.12
CA GLU A 39 3.65 -1.55 10.35
C GLU A 39 3.74 -2.98 10.96
N GLU A 40 3.85 -3.07 12.30
CA GLU A 40 3.91 -4.34 13.03
C GLU A 40 2.58 -5.11 12.98
N GLU A 41 1.44 -4.45 13.17
CA GLU A 41 0.11 -5.06 13.08
C GLU A 41 -0.09 -5.69 11.70
N PHE A 42 0.23 -4.93 10.65
CA PHE A 42 0.14 -5.35 9.27
C PHE A 42 1.01 -6.59 8.98
N SER A 43 2.29 -6.51 9.32
CA SER A 43 3.25 -7.60 9.08
C SER A 43 2.97 -8.84 9.92
N SER A 44 2.47 -8.67 11.14
CA SER A 44 2.08 -9.77 12.02
C SER A 44 0.92 -10.57 11.44
N TYR A 45 -0.07 -9.91 10.83
CA TYR A 45 -1.16 -10.60 10.14
C TYR A 45 -0.65 -11.43 8.97
N ILE A 46 0.18 -10.85 8.09
CA ILE A 46 0.76 -11.56 6.93
C ILE A 46 1.51 -12.81 7.41
N LYS A 47 2.34 -12.67 8.43
CA LYS A 47 3.11 -13.77 9.02
C LYS A 47 2.20 -14.84 9.64
N ALA A 48 1.21 -14.44 10.44
CA ALA A 48 0.33 -15.35 11.15
C ALA A 48 -0.56 -16.17 10.20
N GLN A 49 -0.95 -15.58 9.07
CA GLN A 49 -1.73 -16.26 8.03
C GLN A 49 -0.86 -17.01 7.01
N GLY A 50 0.47 -16.97 7.15
CA GLY A 50 1.40 -17.61 6.20
C GLY A 50 1.30 -17.05 4.79
N LEU A 51 0.94 -15.76 4.66
CA LEU A 51 0.72 -15.13 3.36
C LEU A 51 2.04 -14.72 2.71
N LYS A 52 2.05 -14.76 1.38
CA LYS A 52 3.15 -14.32 0.53
C LYS A 52 2.70 -13.11 -0.29
N PRO A 53 3.12 -11.89 0.09
CA PRO A 53 2.87 -10.71 -0.73
C PRO A 53 3.52 -10.84 -2.09
N VAL A 54 2.74 -10.64 -3.15
CA VAL A 54 3.19 -10.71 -4.55
C VAL A 54 2.89 -9.43 -5.32
N LEU A 55 2.02 -8.57 -4.79
CA LEU A 55 1.59 -7.36 -5.50
C LEU A 55 1.37 -6.20 -4.52
N LEU A 56 1.86 -5.01 -4.89
CA LEU A 56 1.62 -3.74 -4.21
C LEU A 56 0.88 -2.80 -5.16
N LEU A 57 -0.34 -2.44 -4.78
CA LEU A 57 -1.26 -1.60 -5.56
C LEU A 57 -1.64 -0.34 -4.79
N ASN A 58 -1.77 0.75 -5.51
CA ASN A 58 -2.57 1.88 -5.07
C ASN A 58 -3.79 2.08 -5.95
N THR A 59 -4.95 2.30 -5.33
CA THR A 59 -6.15 2.78 -6.04
C THR A 59 -5.88 4.16 -6.65
N HIS A 60 -5.24 5.01 -5.85
CA HIS A 60 -4.70 6.33 -6.20
C HIS A 60 -3.62 6.69 -5.17
N THR A 61 -2.90 7.78 -5.37
CA THR A 61 -1.66 8.09 -4.62
C THR A 61 -1.79 9.35 -3.76
N HIS A 62 -2.98 9.59 -3.18
CA HIS A 62 -3.08 10.55 -2.08
C HIS A 62 -2.26 10.09 -0.87
N ILE A 63 -1.84 11.05 -0.07
CA ILE A 63 -0.82 10.84 0.98
C ILE A 63 -1.21 9.77 2.01
N ASP A 64 -2.48 9.72 2.37
CA ASP A 64 -3.09 8.78 3.31
C ASP A 64 -3.13 7.33 2.80
N HIS A 65 -3.06 7.12 1.47
CA HIS A 65 -3.02 5.79 0.85
C HIS A 65 -1.60 5.28 0.55
N ILE A 66 -0.57 6.14 0.68
CA ILE A 66 0.81 5.81 0.28
C ILE A 66 1.82 5.80 1.44
N ALA A 67 1.39 6.13 2.67
CA ALA A 67 2.28 6.25 3.82
C ALA A 67 3.13 4.98 4.07
N GLY A 68 2.53 3.81 3.87
CA GLY A 68 3.17 2.50 4.03
C GLY A 68 3.83 1.94 2.76
N ASN A 69 3.81 2.64 1.62
CA ASN A 69 4.36 2.11 0.36
C ASN A 69 5.85 1.78 0.47
N ASP A 70 6.63 2.68 1.07
CA ASP A 70 8.08 2.49 1.22
C ASP A 70 8.39 1.27 2.10
N TYR A 71 7.62 1.09 3.18
CA TYR A 71 7.73 -0.06 4.06
C TYR A 71 7.44 -1.37 3.31
N VAL A 72 6.33 -1.43 2.58
CA VAL A 72 5.93 -2.63 1.82
C VAL A 72 6.95 -2.94 0.73
N GLN A 73 7.40 -1.93 -0.03
CA GLN A 73 8.42 -2.09 -1.06
C GLN A 73 9.73 -2.64 -0.49
N LYS A 74 10.20 -2.11 0.64
CA LYS A 74 11.47 -2.56 1.25
C LYS A 74 11.35 -3.93 1.89
N THR A 75 10.24 -4.22 2.57
CA THR A 75 10.02 -5.45 3.32
C THR A 75 9.77 -6.65 2.40
N TYR A 76 9.01 -6.46 1.33
CA TYR A 76 8.59 -7.55 0.43
C TYR A 76 9.19 -7.47 -0.97
N HIS A 77 10.05 -6.48 -1.23
CA HIS A 77 10.69 -6.24 -2.52
C HIS A 77 9.69 -6.06 -3.68
N LEU A 78 8.54 -5.44 -3.39
CA LEU A 78 7.47 -5.25 -4.36
C LEU A 78 7.54 -3.87 -5.02
N PRO A 79 7.49 -3.80 -6.37
CA PRO A 79 7.34 -2.54 -7.06
C PRO A 79 5.91 -2.00 -6.94
N LEU A 80 5.77 -0.67 -6.86
CA LEU A 80 4.46 -0.02 -6.80
C LEU A 80 3.77 -0.03 -8.17
N HIS A 81 2.49 -0.42 -8.17
CA HIS A 81 1.59 -0.37 -9.29
C HIS A 81 0.47 0.64 -9.03
N ALA A 82 0.24 1.55 -9.97
CA ALA A 82 -0.87 2.50 -9.93
C ALA A 82 -1.15 3.07 -11.33
N HIS A 83 -2.28 3.78 -11.52
CA HIS A 83 -2.55 4.47 -12.78
C HIS A 83 -1.58 5.64 -13.01
N ILE A 84 -1.26 5.95 -14.27
CA ILE A 84 -0.33 7.04 -14.64
C ILE A 84 -0.81 8.40 -14.13
N GLU A 85 -2.11 8.65 -14.17
CA GLU A 85 -2.69 9.94 -13.73
C GLU A 85 -2.50 10.19 -12.24
N SER A 86 -2.26 9.14 -11.45
CA SER A 86 -1.96 9.26 -10.02
C SER A 86 -0.54 9.82 -9.78
N GLU A 87 0.37 9.82 -10.75
CA GLU A 87 1.74 10.31 -10.54
C GLU A 87 1.79 11.79 -10.08
N VAL A 88 0.80 12.60 -10.46
CA VAL A 88 0.72 14.01 -10.05
C VAL A 88 0.70 14.18 -8.53
N PHE A 89 0.02 13.29 -7.79
CA PHE A 89 -0.09 13.40 -6.33
C PHE A 89 1.20 12.99 -5.60
N LEU A 90 2.04 12.16 -6.23
CA LEU A 90 3.34 11.79 -5.66
C LEU A 90 4.30 12.98 -5.57
N ARG A 91 4.16 13.95 -6.48
CA ARG A 91 5.01 15.16 -6.51
C ARG A 91 4.75 16.05 -5.29
N GLU A 92 3.50 16.11 -4.85
CA GLU A 92 3.05 16.93 -3.70
C GLU A 92 3.00 16.15 -2.38
N ALA A 93 3.30 14.85 -2.40
CA ALA A 93 3.13 13.95 -1.26
C ALA A 93 3.87 14.41 0.00
N MET A 94 5.13 14.84 -0.10
CA MET A 94 5.91 15.31 1.07
C MET A 94 5.33 16.60 1.67
N THR A 95 4.79 17.49 0.83
CA THR A 95 4.12 18.72 1.25
C THR A 95 2.84 18.38 2.02
N HIS A 96 2.01 17.51 1.45
CA HIS A 96 0.79 17.04 2.09
C HIS A 96 1.07 16.27 3.39
N ALA A 97 2.12 15.45 3.43
CA ALA A 97 2.54 14.74 4.62
C ALA A 97 2.80 15.70 5.79
N THR A 98 3.50 16.80 5.50
CA THR A 98 3.79 17.85 6.48
C THR A 98 2.52 18.56 6.95
N ILE A 99 1.63 18.94 6.02
CA ILE A 99 0.39 19.66 6.33
C ILE A 99 -0.54 18.82 7.21
N PHE A 100 -0.66 17.53 6.91
CA PHE A 100 -1.58 16.63 7.59
C PHE A 100 -0.96 15.88 8.76
N GLY A 101 0.34 16.07 9.03
CA GLY A 101 1.05 15.37 10.11
C GLY A 101 1.21 13.86 9.86
N ILE A 102 1.25 13.44 8.59
CA ILE A 102 1.53 12.06 8.18
C ILE A 102 3.04 11.86 8.12
N ASN A 103 3.52 10.78 8.70
CA ASN A 103 4.93 10.40 8.70
C ASN A 103 5.26 9.65 7.41
N LEU A 104 5.58 10.42 6.36
CA LEU A 104 6.07 9.86 5.10
C LEU A 104 7.60 9.86 5.08
N LYS A 105 8.20 8.66 5.18
CA LYS A 105 9.66 8.49 5.15
C LYS A 105 10.23 8.80 3.76
N GLN A 106 9.59 8.27 2.72
CA GLN A 106 10.05 8.35 1.34
C GLN A 106 8.86 8.18 0.37
N VAL A 107 8.87 8.93 -0.73
CA VAL A 107 7.91 8.73 -1.82
C VAL A 107 8.36 7.54 -2.68
N THR A 108 7.53 6.51 -2.76
CA THR A 108 7.75 5.37 -3.65
C THR A 108 7.29 5.71 -5.07
N PRO A 109 8.16 5.69 -6.09
CA PRO A 109 7.74 5.94 -7.47
C PRO A 109 6.91 4.78 -8.01
N ILE A 110 5.92 5.10 -8.86
CA ILE A 110 5.18 4.09 -9.62
C ILE A 110 6.15 3.44 -10.60
N LYS A 111 6.29 2.11 -10.51
CA LYS A 111 7.16 1.33 -11.39
C LYS A 111 6.38 0.74 -12.56
N HIS A 112 5.13 0.36 -12.31
CA HIS A 112 4.25 -0.27 -13.29
C HIS A 112 2.94 0.50 -13.38
N PHE A 113 2.64 1.02 -14.56
CA PHE A 113 1.42 1.76 -14.80
C PHE A 113 0.26 0.82 -15.12
N LEU A 114 -0.84 0.98 -14.40
CA LEU A 114 -2.09 0.30 -14.66
C LEU A 114 -2.87 1.03 -15.76
N THR A 115 -3.68 0.30 -16.51
CA THR A 115 -4.53 0.83 -17.58
C THR A 115 -5.96 0.36 -17.39
N GLU A 116 -6.93 1.16 -17.85
CA GLU A 116 -8.34 0.80 -17.83
C GLU A 116 -8.58 -0.52 -18.57
N GLY A 117 -9.31 -1.45 -17.93
CA GLY A 117 -9.53 -2.81 -18.45
C GLY A 117 -8.29 -3.70 -18.51
N GLY A 118 -7.13 -3.22 -18.03
CA GLY A 118 -5.89 -3.98 -17.98
C GLY A 118 -5.95 -5.11 -16.96
N GLN A 119 -5.22 -6.19 -17.24
CA GLN A 119 -5.00 -7.28 -16.29
C GLN A 119 -3.59 -7.19 -15.71
N ILE A 120 -3.47 -7.56 -14.44
CA ILE A 120 -2.19 -7.64 -13.72
C ILE A 120 -1.91 -9.13 -13.54
N ALA A 121 -0.72 -9.55 -13.98
CA ALA A 121 -0.30 -10.96 -13.99
C ALA A 121 0.24 -11.43 -12.64
#